data_AF-A0A927ZQX9-F1
#
_entry.id   AF-A0A927ZQX9-F1
#
_cell.length_a   1.000
_cell.length_b   1.000
_cell.length_c   1.000
_cell.angle_alpha   90.00
_cell.angle_beta   90.00
_cell.angle_gamma   90.00
#
_symmetry.space_group_name_H-M   'P 1'
#
loop_
_entity.id
_entity.type
_entity.pdbx_description
1 polymer ?
#
loop_
_entity_poly.entity_id
_entity_poly.type
_entity_poly.pdbx_seq_one_letter_code
_entity_poly.pdbx_strand_id
1 'polypeptide(L)'
;MIRSVRIRLLPNNKQRTKLFQFAGASRFAYNWALDKQMDNFREGRKLQSDYDLRKEFTVLRNSEENMWLLGISNNVTKQAIKDLCIAYKNFFHKQRQKGYVKYSPKKLAHFARIDRKTTVYDLNGHPKFRSKKNGDFRFYQDNVKLQFTATHVKLENIAGSRKKNRQRLNW
;
A
#
# COMPACT_ATOMS: atom_id res chain seq x y z
N MET A 1 18.81 -25.64 5.96
CA MET A 1 17.91 -25.30 4.82
C MET A 1 17.05 -24.11 5.22
N ILE A 2 17.10 -23.01 4.48
CA ILE A 2 16.20 -21.86 4.71
C ILE A 2 14.86 -22.20 4.06
N ARG A 3 13.78 -22.23 4.84
CA ARG A 3 12.42 -22.47 4.34
C ARG A 3 11.59 -21.20 4.51
N SER A 4 10.90 -20.77 3.46
CA SER A 4 9.92 -19.69 3.51
C SER A 4 8.53 -20.29 3.69
N VAL A 5 7.87 -20.01 4.82
CA VAL A 5 6.48 -20.42 5.06
C VAL A 5 5.62 -19.17 5.26
N ARG A 6 4.49 -19.13 4.56
CA ARG A 6 3.49 -18.07 4.74
C ARG A 6 2.57 -18.44 5.90
N ILE A 7 2.61 -17.68 6.98
CA ILE A 7 1.80 -17.95 8.18
C ILE A 7 0.51 -17.16 8.10
N ARG A 8 -0.64 -17.85 8.16
CA ARG A 8 -1.95 -17.22 8.31
C ARG A 8 -2.16 -16.82 9.76
N LEU A 9 -2.56 -15.58 9.99
CA LEU A 9 -2.98 -15.11 11.30
C LEU A 9 -4.43 -15.50 11.56
N LEU A 10 -4.74 -15.88 12.80
CA LEU A 10 -6.09 -16.13 13.30
C LEU A 10 -6.46 -15.04 14.33
N PRO A 11 -6.73 -13.80 13.89
CA PRO A 11 -7.02 -12.71 14.80
C PRO A 11 -8.41 -12.86 15.43
N ASN A 12 -8.53 -12.47 16.70
CA ASN A 12 -9.83 -12.32 17.34
C ASN A 12 -10.61 -11.11 16.78
N ASN A 13 -11.86 -10.96 17.19
CA ASN A 13 -12.74 -9.89 16.69
C ASN A 13 -12.16 -8.49 16.85
N LYS A 14 -11.55 -8.18 18.01
CA LYS A 14 -10.93 -6.87 18.28
C LYS A 14 -9.74 -6.61 17.34
N GLN A 15 -8.86 -7.60 17.18
CA GLN A 15 -7.70 -7.53 16.30
C GLN A 15 -8.11 -7.41 14.83
N ARG A 16 -9.10 -8.19 14.40
CA ARG A 16 -9.65 -8.17 13.03
C ARG A 16 -10.17 -6.78 12.70
N THR A 17 -10.98 -6.19 13.57
CA THR A 17 -11.47 -4.80 13.42
C THR A 17 -10.31 -3.82 13.26
N LYS A 18 -9.27 -3.93 14.10
CA LYS A 18 -8.11 -3.03 14.02
C LYS A 18 -7.33 -3.18 12.71
N LEU A 19 -7.10 -4.41 12.25
CA LEU A 19 -6.42 -4.68 10.98
C LEU A 19 -7.21 -4.09 9.79
N PHE A 20 -8.53 -4.19 9.81
CA PHE A 20 -9.36 -3.55 8.79
C PHE A 20 -9.36 -2.02 8.86
N GLN A 21 -9.34 -1.44 10.06
CA GLN A 21 -9.15 0.01 10.23
C GLN A 21 -7.83 0.45 9.60
N PHE A 22 -6.72 -0.25 9.85
CA PHE A 22 -5.42 0.04 9.24
C PHE A 22 -5.44 -0.10 7.72
N ALA A 23 -6.00 -1.18 7.18
CA ALA A 23 -6.16 -1.35 5.73
C ALA A 23 -7.03 -0.24 5.11
N GLY A 24 -8.08 0.19 5.83
CA GLY A 24 -8.97 1.29 5.45
C GLY A 24 -8.24 2.62 5.39
N ALA A 25 -7.49 2.98 6.44
CA ALA A 25 -6.70 4.22 6.48
C ALA A 25 -5.59 4.24 5.42
N SER A 26 -4.90 3.12 5.20
CA SER A 26 -3.91 3.02 4.12
C SER A 26 -4.55 3.26 2.76
N ARG A 27 -5.69 2.62 2.47
CA ARG A 27 -6.43 2.83 1.23
C ARG A 27 -6.88 4.28 1.07
N PHE A 28 -7.44 4.87 2.13
CA PHE A 28 -7.91 6.26 2.13
C PHE A 28 -6.78 7.23 1.81
N ALA A 29 -5.65 7.14 2.53
CA ALA A 29 -4.50 8.02 2.32
C ALA A 29 -3.89 7.87 0.92
N TYR A 30 -3.80 6.63 0.41
CA TYR A 30 -3.32 6.38 -0.95
C TYR A 30 -4.26 7.01 -2.00
N ASN A 31 -5.57 6.81 -1.86
CA ASN A 31 -6.56 7.33 -2.80
C ASN A 31 -6.64 8.85 -2.77
N TRP A 32 -6.61 9.46 -1.57
CA TRP A 32 -6.55 10.91 -1.42
C TRP A 32 -5.32 11.51 -2.14
N ALA A 33 -4.15 10.91 -1.91
CA ALA A 33 -2.92 11.42 -2.54
C ALA A 33 -2.93 11.21 -4.06
N LEU A 34 -3.58 10.14 -4.55
CA LEU A 34 -3.73 9.89 -5.98
C LEU A 34 -4.61 10.95 -6.62
N ASP A 35 -5.75 11.24 -6.00
CA ASP A 35 -6.70 12.25 -6.45
C ASP A 35 -6.02 13.63 -6.54
N LYS A 36 -5.32 14.03 -5.47
CA LYS A 36 -4.56 15.28 -5.41
C LYS A 36 -3.52 15.40 -6.53
N GLN A 37 -2.76 14.33 -6.77
CA GLN A 37 -1.75 14.32 -7.84
C GLN A 37 -2.39 14.31 -9.24
N MET A 38 -3.56 13.67 -9.39
CA MET A 38 -4.33 13.71 -10.63
C MET A 38 -4.84 15.13 -10.92
N ASP A 39 -5.29 15.87 -9.92
CA ASP A 39 -5.72 17.26 -10.05
C ASP A 39 -4.56 18.20 -10.36
N ASN A 40 -3.43 18.06 -9.66
CA ASN A 40 -2.21 18.80 -9.99
C ASN A 40 -1.82 18.58 -11.46
N PHE A 41 -1.93 17.34 -11.96
CA PHE A 41 -1.63 17.03 -13.35
C PHE A 41 -2.63 17.68 -14.34
N ARG A 42 -3.92 17.74 -14.00
CA ARG A 42 -4.94 18.44 -14.81
C ARG A 42 -4.66 19.93 -14.90
N GLU A 43 -4.20 20.53 -13.81
CA GLU A 43 -3.84 21.95 -13.72
C GLU A 43 -2.45 22.26 -14.31
N GLY A 44 -1.74 21.26 -14.86
CA GLY A 44 -0.39 21.45 -15.42
C GLY A 44 0.70 21.68 -14.36
N ARG A 45 0.41 21.44 -13.09
CA ARG A 45 1.37 21.55 -11.99
C ARG A 45 2.26 20.32 -11.92
N LYS A 46 3.45 20.51 -11.33
CA LYS A 46 4.37 19.41 -11.06
C LYS A 46 3.80 18.49 -9.98
N LEU A 47 4.16 17.22 -10.05
CA LEU A 47 3.83 16.27 -8.98
C LEU A 47 4.50 16.70 -7.68
N GLN A 48 3.72 16.72 -6.61
CA GLN A 48 4.20 17.07 -5.28
C GLN A 48 5.12 16.00 -4.71
N SER A 49 6.02 16.41 -3.81
CA SER A 49 6.89 15.47 -3.12
C SER A 49 6.12 14.64 -2.09
N ASP A 50 6.69 13.49 -1.70
CA ASP A 50 6.19 12.68 -0.58
C ASP A 50 6.18 13.48 0.74
N TYR A 51 7.08 14.45 0.92
CA TYR A 51 7.05 15.31 2.10
C TYR A 51 5.83 16.24 2.10
N ASP A 52 5.58 16.94 0.99
CA ASP A 52 4.50 17.94 0.88
C ASP A 52 3.13 17.27 1.01
N LEU A 53 2.93 16.15 0.31
CA LEU A 53 1.69 15.37 0.41
C LEU A 53 1.42 14.91 1.84
N ARG A 54 2.44 14.50 2.60
CA ARG A 54 2.26 14.09 4.01
C ARG A 54 1.96 15.28 4.91
N LYS A 55 2.53 16.46 4.63
CA LYS A 55 2.24 17.68 5.39
C LYS A 55 0.78 18.07 5.21
N GLU A 56 0.29 18.12 3.97
CA GLU A 56 -1.11 18.39 3.65
C GLU A 56 -2.05 17.32 4.23
N PHE A 57 -1.70 16.04 4.09
CA PHE A 57 -2.50 14.97 4.66
C PHE A 57 -2.58 15.03 6.19
N THR A 58 -1.55 15.55 6.87
CA THR A 58 -1.57 15.72 8.32
C THR A 58 -2.62 16.77 8.73
N VAL A 59 -2.75 17.85 7.97
CA VAL A 59 -3.82 18.85 8.17
C VAL A 59 -5.18 18.20 7.94
N LEU A 60 -5.36 17.48 6.81
CA LEU A 60 -6.59 16.76 6.52
C LEU A 60 -6.94 15.76 7.64
N ARG A 61 -5.97 14.98 8.11
CA ARG A 61 -6.17 13.98 9.17
C ARG A 61 -6.68 14.57 10.48
N ASN A 62 -6.35 15.84 10.76
CA ASN A 62 -6.77 16.53 11.98
C ASN A 62 -8.06 17.36 11.79
N SER A 63 -8.69 17.30 10.60
CA SER A 63 -10.01 17.90 10.38
C SER A 63 -11.12 17.10 11.08
N GLU A 64 -12.22 17.78 11.40
CA GLU A 64 -13.38 17.19 12.10
C GLU A 64 -13.94 15.94 11.37
N GLU A 65 -14.03 16.01 10.04
CA GLU A 65 -14.52 14.90 9.20
C GLU A 65 -13.62 13.65 9.26
N ASN A 66 -12.35 13.82 9.60
CA ASN A 66 -11.33 12.78 9.52
C ASN A 66 -10.78 12.33 10.87
N MET A 67 -11.43 12.73 11.98
CA MET A 67 -11.01 12.37 13.35
C MET A 67 -10.84 10.86 13.57
N TRP A 68 -11.56 10.01 12.81
CA TRP A 68 -11.43 8.56 12.87
C TRP A 68 -10.00 8.06 12.53
N LEU A 69 -9.21 8.84 11.77
CA LEU A 69 -7.81 8.54 11.47
C LEU A 69 -6.86 8.79 12.66
N LEU A 70 -7.29 9.53 13.68
CA LEU A 70 -6.50 9.78 14.89
C LEU A 70 -6.32 8.50 15.72
N GLY A 71 -7.32 7.61 15.71
CA GLY A 71 -7.26 6.30 16.34
C GLY A 71 -6.32 5.29 15.65
N ILE A 72 -5.69 5.69 14.53
CA ILE A 72 -4.81 4.84 13.72
C ILE A 72 -3.39 5.41 13.72
N SER A 73 -2.39 4.52 13.73
CA SER A 73 -0.99 4.90 13.64
C SER A 73 -0.72 5.70 12.36
N ASN A 74 -0.12 6.88 12.52
CA ASN A 74 0.24 7.75 11.40
C ASN A 74 1.26 7.10 10.45
N ASN A 75 1.99 6.07 10.88
CA ASN A 75 2.92 5.36 9.99
C ASN A 75 2.20 4.65 8.84
N VAL A 76 0.94 4.23 9.04
CA VAL A 76 0.13 3.55 8.02
C VAL A 76 -0.16 4.49 6.85
N THR A 77 -0.61 5.71 7.14
CA THR A 77 -0.96 6.71 6.13
C THR A 77 0.31 7.28 5.47
N LYS A 78 1.37 7.53 6.24
CA LYS A 78 2.69 7.92 5.71
C LYS A 78 3.22 6.92 4.69
N GLN A 79 3.16 5.62 5.00
CA GLN A 79 3.64 4.59 4.08
C GLN A 79 2.76 4.52 2.83
N ALA A 80 1.44 4.68 2.96
CA ALA A 80 0.54 4.65 1.81
C ALA A 80 0.80 5.80 0.81
N ILE A 81 1.06 7.01 1.32
CA ILE A 81 1.44 8.17 0.49
C ILE A 81 2.79 7.93 -0.18
N LYS A 82 3.77 7.40 0.55
CA LYS A 82 5.08 7.04 0.00
C LYS A 82 4.97 5.99 -1.11
N ASP A 83 4.15 4.96 -0.91
CA ASP A 83 3.90 3.91 -1.90
C ASP A 83 3.31 4.49 -3.19
N LEU A 84 2.42 5.49 -3.09
CA LEU A 84 1.90 6.19 -4.26
C LEU A 84 3.00 6.96 -5.00
N CYS A 85 3.83 7.71 -4.27
CA CYS A 85 4.95 8.44 -4.89
C CYS A 85 5.92 7.49 -5.58
N ILE A 86 6.19 6.32 -4.99
CA ILE A 86 6.98 5.25 -5.61
C ILE A 86 6.28 4.71 -6.86
N ALA A 87 4.96 4.49 -6.82
CA ALA A 87 4.19 4.03 -7.97
C ALA A 87 4.28 5.01 -9.15
N TYR A 88 4.20 6.32 -8.90
CA TYR A 88 4.43 7.34 -9.93
C TYR A 88 5.86 7.31 -10.48
N LYS A 89 6.89 7.22 -9.62
CA LYS A 89 8.28 7.08 -10.07
C LYS A 89 8.42 5.86 -11.00
N ASN A 90 7.92 4.71 -10.57
CA ASN A 90 7.96 3.47 -11.35
C ASN A 90 7.21 3.60 -12.67
N PHE A 91 6.08 4.30 -12.69
CA PHE A 91 5.33 4.59 -13.91
C PHE A 91 6.17 5.37 -14.92
N PHE A 92 6.79 6.49 -14.53
CA PHE A 92 7.63 7.27 -15.43
C PHE A 92 8.90 6.52 -15.86
N HIS A 93 9.50 5.74 -14.96
CA HIS A 93 10.62 4.87 -15.32
C HIS A 93 10.20 3.85 -16.38
N LYS A 94 9.04 3.20 -16.24
CA LYS A 94 8.52 2.23 -17.20
C LYS A 94 8.25 2.86 -18.57
N GLN A 95 7.77 4.10 -18.61
CA GLN A 95 7.54 4.82 -19.88
C GLN A 95 8.82 5.08 -20.68
N ARG A 96 9.97 5.17 -20.00
CA ARG A 96 11.28 5.42 -20.63
C ARG A 96 11.96 4.15 -21.15
N GLN A 97 11.43 2.97 -20.82
CA GLN A 97 12.03 1.70 -21.24
C GLN A 97 11.74 1.40 -22.71
N LYS A 98 12.71 0.78 -23.40
CA LYS A 98 12.53 0.28 -24.77
C LYS A 98 11.41 -0.78 -24.77
N GLY A 99 10.48 -0.68 -25.73
CA GLY A 99 9.33 -1.59 -25.82
C GLY A 99 8.15 -1.22 -24.91
N TYR A 100 8.10 -0.01 -24.36
CA TYR A 100 6.93 0.44 -23.59
C TYR A 100 5.67 0.50 -24.45
N VAL A 101 4.68 -0.31 -24.08
CA VAL A 101 3.35 -0.30 -24.69
C VAL A 101 2.43 0.63 -23.88
N LYS A 102 2.02 1.76 -24.49
CA LYS A 102 1.12 2.77 -23.90
C LYS A 102 -0.21 2.18 -23.44
N TYR A 103 -0.86 1.41 -24.32
CA TYR A 103 -2.13 0.74 -24.05
C TYR A 103 -2.06 -0.72 -24.49
N SER A 104 -2.55 -1.63 -23.66
CA SER A 104 -2.69 -3.03 -24.06
C SER A 104 -3.72 -3.15 -25.20
N PRO A 105 -3.52 -4.03 -26.20
CA PRO A 105 -4.50 -4.27 -27.25
C PRO A 105 -5.90 -4.60 -26.72
N LYS A 106 -5.97 -5.40 -25.64
CA LYS A 106 -7.23 -5.74 -24.96
C LYS A 106 -7.97 -4.50 -24.44
N LYS A 107 -7.23 -3.50 -23.95
CA LYS A 107 -7.81 -2.25 -23.45
C LYS A 107 -8.37 -1.39 -24.59
N LEU A 108 -7.63 -1.28 -25.69
CA LEU A 108 -8.09 -0.54 -26.87
C LEU A 108 -9.37 -1.14 -27.44
N ALA A 109 -9.42 -2.48 -27.59
CA ALA A 109 -10.61 -3.19 -28.04
C ALA A 109 -11.81 -2.97 -27.09
N HIS A 110 -11.58 -3.03 -25.78
CA HIS A 110 -12.63 -2.74 -24.79
C HIS A 110 -13.16 -1.30 -24.91
N PHE A 111 -12.27 -0.32 -25.05
CA PHE A 111 -12.63 1.10 -25.15
C PHE A 111 -13.38 1.44 -26.44
N ALA A 112 -13.01 0.81 -27.56
CA ALA A 112 -13.75 0.90 -28.81
C ALA A 112 -15.18 0.36 -28.66
N ARG A 113 -15.37 -0.76 -27.92
CA ARG A 113 -16.69 -1.36 -27.69
C ARG A 113 -17.63 -0.46 -26.86
N ILE A 114 -17.09 0.34 -25.94
CA ILE A 114 -17.87 1.20 -25.04
C ILE A 114 -17.89 2.67 -25.48
N ASP A 115 -17.40 2.96 -26.70
CA ASP A 115 -17.26 4.30 -27.27
C ASP A 115 -16.58 5.33 -26.33
N ARG A 116 -15.47 4.93 -25.71
CA ARG A 116 -14.72 5.78 -24.78
C ARG A 116 -13.33 6.10 -25.30
N LYS A 117 -12.96 7.39 -25.28
CA LYS A 117 -11.59 7.83 -25.59
C LYS A 117 -10.59 7.47 -24.49
N THR A 118 -9.39 7.06 -24.88
CA THR A 118 -8.28 6.77 -23.96
C THR A 118 -7.78 8.05 -23.29
N THR A 119 -7.50 7.99 -21.98
CA THR A 119 -6.90 9.11 -21.23
C THR A 119 -5.49 8.79 -20.73
N VAL A 120 -4.76 9.81 -20.27
CA VAL A 120 -3.44 9.64 -19.61
C VAL A 120 -3.54 8.67 -18.42
N TYR A 121 -4.66 8.70 -17.70
CA TYR A 121 -4.92 7.80 -16.58
C TYR A 121 -5.06 6.35 -17.02
N ASP A 122 -5.31 6.06 -18.30
CA ASP A 122 -5.44 4.71 -18.84
C ASP A 122 -4.12 4.11 -19.31
N LEU A 123 -3.02 4.87 -19.24
CA LEU A 123 -1.70 4.39 -19.61
C LEU A 123 -1.26 3.19 -18.76
N ASN A 124 -0.52 2.29 -19.41
CA ASN A 124 -0.01 1.09 -18.76
C ASN A 124 0.98 1.47 -17.63
N GLY A 125 0.69 0.98 -16.43
CA GLY A 125 1.48 1.27 -15.22
C GLY A 125 1.07 2.55 -14.47
N HIS A 126 0.12 3.35 -14.98
CA HIS A 126 -0.36 4.52 -14.24
C HIS A 126 -0.97 4.07 -12.89
N PRO A 127 -0.66 4.72 -11.76
CA PRO A 127 -1.26 4.42 -10.47
C PRO A 127 -2.80 4.42 -10.52
N LYS A 128 -3.45 3.47 -9.82
CA LYS A 128 -4.90 3.33 -9.83
C LYS A 128 -5.48 3.45 -8.43
N PHE A 129 -6.70 3.97 -8.35
CA PHE A 129 -7.47 3.98 -7.10
C PHE A 129 -7.59 2.56 -6.56
N ARG A 130 -7.32 2.43 -5.26
CA ARG A 130 -7.47 1.17 -4.54
C ARG A 130 -8.93 1.02 -4.15
N SER A 131 -9.55 -0.08 -4.56
CA SER A 131 -10.91 -0.45 -4.16
C SER A 131 -10.89 -1.34 -2.91
N LYS A 132 -12.01 -1.34 -2.17
CA LYS A 132 -12.27 -2.40 -1.18
C LYS A 132 -12.63 -3.65 -1.96
N LYS A 133 -11.81 -4.70 -1.86
CA LYS A 133 -12.16 -6.00 -2.46
C LYS A 133 -13.32 -6.62 -1.67
N ASN A 134 -14.17 -7.37 -2.36
CA ASN A 134 -15.17 -8.23 -1.73
C ASN A 134 -14.58 -9.64 -1.67
N GLY A 135 -14.40 -10.18 -0.47
CA GLY A 135 -13.83 -11.52 -0.29
C GLY A 135 -13.51 -11.88 1.17
N ASP A 136 -13.19 -13.15 1.39
CA ASP A 136 -12.71 -13.66 2.68
C ASP A 136 -11.27 -13.15 2.93
N PHE A 137 -11.17 -12.01 3.60
CA PHE A 137 -9.89 -11.40 3.93
C PHE A 137 -9.15 -12.22 4.98
N ARG A 138 -8.00 -12.75 4.58
CA ARG A 138 -7.07 -13.46 5.43
C ARG A 138 -5.82 -12.63 5.61
N PHE A 139 -5.39 -12.48 6.86
CA PHE A 139 -4.15 -11.79 7.17
C PHE A 139 -3.02 -12.82 7.20
N TYR A 140 -1.91 -12.47 6.57
CA TYR A 140 -0.73 -13.30 6.54
C TYR A 140 0.45 -12.47 7.02
N GLN A 141 1.35 -13.12 7.75
CA GLN A 141 2.66 -12.56 8.04
C GLN A 141 3.64 -13.07 6.98
N ASP A 142 4.31 -12.13 6.31
CA ASP A 142 5.44 -12.47 5.45
C ASP A 142 6.64 -12.76 6.34
N ASN A 143 7.04 -14.02 6.40
CA ASN A 143 8.21 -14.43 7.17
C ASN A 143 9.45 -14.38 6.29
N VAL A 144 10.39 -13.52 6.65
CA VAL A 144 11.67 -13.39 5.93
C VAL A 144 12.56 -14.60 6.17
N LYS A 145 12.56 -15.15 7.40
CA LYS A 145 13.32 -16.36 7.79
C LYS A 145 12.64 -17.09 8.94
N LEU A 146 12.38 -18.39 8.75
CA LEU A 146 12.00 -19.33 9.79
C LEU A 146 13.15 -20.33 9.95
N GLN A 147 13.66 -20.46 11.17
CA GLN A 147 14.66 -21.48 11.49
C GLN A 147 13.97 -22.62 12.23
N PHE A 148 14.03 -23.81 11.64
CA PHE A 148 13.54 -25.04 12.24
C PHE A 148 14.72 -25.75 12.91
N THR A 149 14.59 -26.07 14.19
CA THR A 149 15.45 -27.03 14.90
C THR A 149 14.70 -28.36 15.03
N ALA A 150 15.34 -29.40 15.55
CA ALA A 150 14.71 -30.72 15.74
C ALA A 150 13.45 -30.66 16.63
N THR A 151 13.36 -29.66 17.51
CA THR A 151 12.32 -29.58 18.53
C THR A 151 11.47 -28.30 18.46
N HIS A 152 11.93 -27.25 17.76
CA HIS A 152 11.27 -25.93 17.82
C HIS A 152 11.37 -25.14 16.50
N VAL A 153 10.52 -24.12 16.37
CA VAL A 153 10.51 -23.16 15.25
C VAL A 153 10.81 -21.75 15.77
N LYS A 154 11.89 -21.13 15.28
CA LYS A 154 12.29 -19.77 15.62
C LYS A 154 11.80 -18.77 14.56
N LEU A 155 11.02 -17.79 15.02
CA LEU A 155 10.56 -16.64 14.25
C LEU A 155 11.60 -15.51 14.39
N GLU A 156 12.49 -15.32 13.42
CA GLU A 156 13.62 -14.39 13.59
C GLU A 156 13.21 -12.91 13.63
N ASN A 157 12.09 -12.52 13.02
CA ASN A 157 11.68 -11.12 12.93
C ASN A 157 10.15 -10.98 12.96
N ILE A 158 9.57 -10.96 14.16
CA ILE A 158 8.17 -10.49 14.34
C ILE A 158 8.14 -8.96 14.45
N ALA A 159 9.21 -8.34 14.95
CA ALA A 159 9.36 -6.89 15.07
C ALA A 159 10.82 -6.47 14.80
N GLY A 160 11.04 -5.30 14.19
CA GLY A 160 12.36 -4.71 13.92
C GLY A 160 13.11 -4.22 15.17
N SER A 161 12.82 -4.81 16.33
CA SER A 161 13.48 -4.48 17.59
C SER A 161 14.90 -5.03 17.59
N ARG A 162 15.88 -4.14 17.72
CA ARG A 162 17.28 -4.53 17.96
C ARG A 162 17.56 -4.82 19.44
N LYS A 163 16.56 -4.68 20.32
CA LYS A 163 16.73 -5.01 21.74
C LYS A 163 16.92 -6.52 21.85
N LYS A 164 18.05 -6.93 22.47
CA LYS A 164 18.24 -8.33 22.89
C LYS A 164 17.02 -8.77 23.67
N ASN A 165 16.46 -9.92 23.30
CA ASN A 165 15.33 -10.49 24.01
C ASN A 165 15.79 -10.78 25.45
N ARG A 166 15.26 -10.02 26.42
CA ARG A 166 15.66 -10.14 27.84
C ARG A 166 15.00 -11.32 28.53
N GLN A 167 14.00 -11.93 27.90
CA GLN A 167 13.51 -13.23 28.32
C GLN A 167 14.59 -14.28 28.02
N ARG A 168 15.30 -14.70 29.07
CA ARG A 168 15.80 -16.06 29.12
C ARG A 168 14.56 -16.93 29.23
N LEU A 169 14.15 -17.55 28.11
CA LEU A 169 13.29 -18.71 28.21
C LEU A 169 14.07 -19.72 29.03
N ASN A 170 13.52 -20.11 30.18
CA ASN A 170 14.04 -21.23 30.95
C ASN A 170 13.96 -22.44 30.00
N TRP A 171 15.14 -22.85 29.55
CA TRP A 171 15.37 -24.11 28.85
C TRP A 171 15.14 -25.26 29.81
#